data_AF-A0A3D5V112-F1
#
_entry.id   AF-A0A3D5V112-F1
#
_cell.length_a   1.000
_cell.length_b   1.000
_cell.length_c   1.000
_cell.angle_alpha   90.00
_cell.angle_beta   90.00
_cell.angle_gamma   90.00
#
_symmetry.space_group_name_H-M   'P 1'
#
loop_
_entity.id
_entity.type
_entity.pdbx_description
1 polymer ?
#
loop_
_entity_poly.entity_id
_entity_poly.type
_entity_poly.pdbx_seq_one_letter_code
_entity_poly.pdbx_strand_id
1 'polypeptide(L)' 'MKRRSFLAGAGLAGIAAAAMPAPAIAQGKRQLKMVTTWPKNYPGLGVSAERLAKRIGEMTDGQIEIKV' A
#
# COMPACT_ATOMS: atom_id res chain seq x y z
N MET A 1 27.85 -36.11 16.01
CA MET A 1 26.99 -35.08 15.37
C MET A 1 26.83 -33.88 16.31
N LYS A 2 27.34 -32.70 15.93
CA LYS A 2 27.34 -31.49 16.77
C LYS A 2 25.97 -30.78 16.71
N ARG A 3 24.97 -31.30 17.42
CA ARG A 3 23.58 -30.76 17.44
C ARG A 3 23.51 -29.27 17.78
N ARG A 4 24.44 -28.77 18.61
CA ARG A 4 24.53 -27.35 19.02
C ARG A 4 25.01 -26.42 17.90
N SER A 5 25.83 -26.93 16.97
CA SER A 5 26.30 -26.17 15.79
C SER A 5 25.18 -25.92 14.79
N PHE A 6 24.24 -26.85 14.67
CA PHE A 6 23.10 -26.73 13.76
C PHE A 6 22.06 -25.72 14.28
N LEU A 7 21.82 -25.68 15.60
CA LEU A 7 20.93 -24.68 16.20
C LEU A 7 21.52 -23.26 16.13
N ALA A 8 22.85 -23.12 16.32
CA ALA A 8 23.52 -21.83 16.17
C ALA A 8 23.53 -21.32 14.72
N GLY A 9 23.71 -22.22 13.74
CA GLY A 9 23.63 -21.87 12.31
C GLY A 9 22.20 -21.52 11.86
N ALA A 10 21.18 -22.19 12.41
CA ALA A 10 19.78 -21.93 12.10
C ALA A 10 19.26 -20.61 12.69
N GLY A 11 19.75 -20.19 13.85
CA GLY A 11 19.38 -18.91 14.47
C GLY A 11 19.82 -17.69 13.64
N LEU A 12 20.98 -17.77 13.00
CA LEU A 12 21.50 -16.70 12.12
C LEU A 12 20.80 -16.68 10.75
N ALA A 13 20.37 -17.84 10.24
CA ALA A 13 19.60 -17.92 9.00
C ALA A 13 18.13 -17.49 9.16
N GLY A 14 17.55 -17.66 10.36
CA GLY A 14 16.17 -17.23 10.65
C GLY A 14 15.99 -15.71 10.75
N ILE A 15 17.02 -14.98 11.18
CA ILE A 15 16.98 -13.51 11.25
C ILE A 15 17.01 -12.88 9.84
N ALA A 16 17.64 -13.54 8.87
CA ALA A 16 17.65 -13.06 7.48
C ALA A 16 16.27 -13.13 6.79
N ALA A 17 15.38 -14.03 7.24
CA ALA A 17 14.01 -14.11 6.72
C ALA A 17 13.08 -13.02 7.29
N ALA A 18 13.41 -12.45 8.46
CA ALA A 18 12.67 -11.31 9.03
C ALA A 18 13.03 -9.97 8.37
N ALA A 19 14.11 -9.93 7.59
CA ALA A 19 14.55 -8.76 6.83
C ALA A 19 14.15 -8.81 5.35
N MET A 20 13.21 -9.69 4.96
CA MET A 20 12.57 -9.55 3.65
C MET A 20 11.70 -8.29 3.69
N PRO A 21 11.97 -7.27 2.86
CA PRO A 21 11.05 -6.16 2.73
C PRO A 21 9.73 -6.79 2.26
N ALA A 22 8.69 -6.70 3.08
CA ALA A 22 7.35 -7.09 2.67
C ALA A 22 7.11 -6.43 1.31
N PRO A 23 6.82 -7.20 0.24
CA PRO A 23 6.73 -6.64 -1.09
C PRO A 23 5.76 -5.45 -1.05
N ALA A 24 6.00 -4.39 -1.81
CA ALA A 24 5.05 -3.27 -1.89
C ALA A 24 3.63 -3.73 -2.29
N ILE A 25 3.51 -4.92 -2.89
CA ILE A 25 2.25 -5.63 -3.16
C ILE A 25 1.56 -6.13 -1.88
N ALA A 26 2.31 -6.55 -0.85
CA ALA A 26 1.78 -6.93 0.46
C ALA A 26 1.24 -5.74 1.27
N GLN A 27 1.57 -4.48 0.88
CA GLN A 27 0.95 -3.29 1.45
C GLN A 27 -0.44 -2.98 0.86
N GLY A 28 -0.88 -3.73 -0.17
CA GLY A 28 -2.23 -3.60 -0.72
C GLY A 28 -2.53 -2.25 -1.37
N LYS A 29 -1.51 -1.47 -1.79
CA LYS A 29 -1.71 -0.16 -2.43
C LYS A 29 -2.44 -0.32 -3.76
N ARG A 30 -3.59 0.35 -3.92
CA ARG A 30 -4.44 0.31 -5.12
C ARG A 30 -4.52 1.68 -5.75
N GLN A 31 -4.23 1.75 -7.05
CA GLN A 31 -4.47 2.94 -7.86
C GLN A 31 -5.73 2.74 -8.69
N LEU A 32 -6.71 3.61 -8.50
CA LEU A 32 -8.02 3.54 -9.16
C LEU A 32 -8.22 4.78 -10.02
N LYS A 33 -8.97 4.61 -11.11
CA LYS A 33 -9.45 5.73 -11.95
C LYS A 33 -10.93 5.93 -11.69
N MET A 34 -11.32 7.12 -11.29
CA MET A 34 -12.71 7.50 -11.09
C MET A 34 -13.24 8.11 -12.38
N VAL A 35 -14.15 7.41 -13.05
CA VAL A 35 -14.80 7.91 -14.26
C VAL A 35 -15.98 8.78 -13.83
N THR A 36 -15.98 10.05 -14.23
CA THR A 36 -17.07 10.98 -13.95
C THR A 36 -17.62 11.57 -15.25
N THR A 37 -18.90 11.97 -15.24
CA THR A 37 -19.57 12.60 -16.39
C THR A 37 -19.18 14.08 -16.57
N TRP A 38 -18.48 14.65 -15.58
CA TRP A 38 -18.13 16.07 -15.54
C TRP A 38 -16.65 16.25 -15.94
N PRO A 39 -16.28 17.38 -16.57
CA PRO A 39 -14.88 17.68 -16.83
C PRO A 39 -14.13 17.98 -15.51
N LYS A 40 -12.79 17.92 -15.57
CA LYS A 40 -11.92 18.27 -14.44
C LYS A 40 -12.23 19.68 -13.91
N ASN A 41 -12.19 19.87 -12.59
CA ASN A 41 -12.53 21.13 -11.91
C ASN A 41 -13.96 21.68 -12.15
N TYR A 42 -14.93 20.85 -12.57
CA TYR A 42 -16.32 21.32 -12.72
C TYR A 42 -16.87 21.81 -11.35
N PRO A 43 -17.38 23.06 -11.26
CA PRO A 43 -17.85 23.63 -10.00
C PRO A 43 -18.95 22.79 -9.36
N GLY A 44 -18.84 22.56 -8.06
CA GLY A 44 -19.78 21.69 -7.33
C GLY A 44 -19.46 20.21 -7.53
N LEU A 45 -19.77 19.64 -8.70
CA LEU A 45 -19.73 18.18 -8.92
C LEU A 45 -18.32 17.62 -9.09
N GLY A 46 -17.48 18.23 -9.94
CA GLY A 46 -16.09 17.80 -10.15
C GLY A 46 -15.22 18.04 -8.91
N VAL A 47 -15.38 19.20 -8.27
CA VAL A 47 -14.65 19.54 -7.03
C VAL A 47 -15.05 18.62 -5.86
N SER A 48 -16.30 18.17 -5.80
CA SER A 48 -16.73 17.21 -4.76
C SER A 48 -16.17 15.81 -5.00
N ALA A 49 -16.06 15.37 -6.26
CA ALA A 49 -15.40 14.12 -6.61
C ALA A 49 -13.90 14.14 -6.24
N GLU A 50 -13.21 15.25 -6.50
CA GLU A 50 -11.81 15.44 -6.08
C GLU A 50 -11.66 15.42 -4.55
N ARG A 51 -12.56 16.07 -3.82
CA ARG A 51 -12.58 16.02 -2.35
C ARG A 51 -12.81 14.62 -1.81
N LEU A 52 -13.67 13.82 -2.45
CA LEU A 52 -13.88 12.42 -2.10
C LEU A 52 -12.62 11.58 -2.32
N ALA A 53 -12.00 11.70 -3.50
CA ALA A 53 -10.76 11.00 -3.82
C ALA A 53 -9.65 11.30 -2.78
N LYS A 54 -9.51 12.57 -2.40
CA LYS A 54 -8.54 12.99 -1.39
C LYS A 54 -8.83 12.39 -0.01
N ARG A 55 -10.09 12.43 0.44
CA ARG A 55 -10.50 11.82 1.72
C ARG A 55 -10.25 10.33 1.78
N ILE A 56 -10.49 9.62 0.67
CA ILE A 56 -10.20 8.18 0.61
C ILE A 56 -8.70 7.93 0.77
N GLY A 57 -7.86 8.73 0.11
CA GLY A 57 -6.41 8.66 0.29
C GLY A 57 -5.98 8.92 1.75
N GLU A 58 -6.54 9.95 2.38
CA GLU A 58 -6.27 10.29 3.78
C GLU A 58 -6.73 9.19 4.76
N MET A 59 -7.95 8.68 4.58
CA MET A 59 -8.53 7.64 5.45
C MET A 59 -7.83 6.28 5.31
N THR A 60 -7.25 6.01 4.15
CA THR A 60 -6.56 4.75 3.87
C THR A 60 -5.06 4.85 4.05
N ASP A 61 -4.55 5.97 4.59
CA ASP A 61 -3.12 6.23 4.75
C ASP A 61 -2.32 5.99 3.45
N GLY A 62 -2.90 6.42 2.32
CA GLY A 62 -2.33 6.25 0.99
C GLY A 62 -2.37 4.81 0.44
N GLN A 63 -3.11 3.90 1.08
CA GLN A 63 -3.35 2.56 0.51
C GLN A 63 -4.29 2.60 -0.70
N ILE A 64 -5.19 3.58 -0.81
CA ILE A 64 -6.05 3.75 -1.99
C ILE A 64 -5.82 5.14 -2.57
N GLU A 65 -5.25 5.18 -3.77
CA GLU A 65 -5.05 6.40 -4.55
C GLU A 65 -6.08 6.44 -5.69
N ILE A 66 -6.81 7.55 -5.81
CA ILE A 66 -7.86 7.71 -6.82
C ILE A 66 -7.53 8.90 -7.71
N LYS A 67 -7.42 8.65 -9.02
CA LYS A 67 -7.29 9.68 -10.05
C LYS A 67 -8.67 10.00 -10.63
N VAL A 68 -9.10 11.25 -10.46
CA VAL A 68 -10.37 11.81 -10.97
C VAL A 68 -10.18 12.37 -12.38
#